data_AF-A0AAE8STS9-F1
#
_entry.id   AF-A0AAE8STS9-F1
#
_cell.length_a   1.000
_cell.length_b   1.000
_cell.length_c   1.000
_cell.angle_alpha   90.00
_cell.angle_beta   90.00
_cell.angle_gamma   90.00
#
_symmetry.space_group_name_H-M   'P 1'
#
loop_
_entity.id
_entity.type
_entity.pdbx_description
1 polymer ?
#
loop_
_entity_poly.entity_id
_entity_poly.type
_entity_poly.pdbx_seq_one_letter_code
_entity_poly.pdbx_strand_id
1 'polypeptide(L)'
;MFALRRGAARLAPKPAQLLQTTRRYASGGAHHAPEAVDEPIGSGLIIALAGLPLGCFVYVISRPGENGEAPALTRWLNGFRNWTDVWEERNTLHAAATQQAAFDRTLFRSTPRAESHELRYPEAFHSHSPRNVVAGSVINIDAVTERYKKQHLEEEERKTRKLAAKLQAEKEVAA
;
A
#
# COMPACT_ATOMS: atom_id res chain seq x y z
N MET A 1 -4.36 -4.12 18.30
CA MET A 1 -4.96 -2.78 18.08
C MET A 1 -4.03 -2.01 17.16
N PHE A 2 -4.24 -2.04 15.83
CA PHE A 2 -3.43 -1.28 14.88
C PHE A 2 -4.19 -0.02 14.46
N ALA A 3 -3.62 1.16 14.72
CA ALA A 3 -4.21 2.44 14.39
C ALA A 3 -3.88 2.82 12.93
N LEU A 4 -4.91 2.95 12.09
CA LEU A 4 -4.80 3.49 10.73
C LEU A 4 -4.74 5.03 10.80
N ARG A 5 -3.57 5.61 10.53
CA ARG A 5 -3.45 7.07 10.30
C ARG A 5 -3.90 7.39 8.88
N ARG A 6 -5.03 8.10 8.75
CA ARG A 6 -5.47 8.73 7.50
C ARG A 6 -4.77 10.09 7.36
N GLY A 7 -3.84 10.20 6.41
CA GLY A 7 -3.25 11.47 6.01
C GLY A 7 -3.93 11.98 4.75
N ALA A 8 -4.70 13.08 4.86
CA ALA A 8 -5.29 13.77 3.72
C ALA A 8 -4.33 14.88 3.26
N ALA A 9 -3.66 14.68 2.12
CA ALA A 9 -2.87 15.71 1.48
C ALA A 9 -3.79 16.60 0.62
N ARG A 10 -3.99 17.86 1.03
CA ARG A 10 -4.65 18.88 0.21
C ARG A 10 -3.62 19.46 -0.75
N LEU A 11 -3.77 19.21 -2.05
CA LEU A 11 -3.01 19.87 -3.11
C LEU A 11 -3.62 21.24 -3.38
N ALA A 12 -2.84 22.30 -3.20
CA ALA A 12 -3.23 23.66 -3.56
C ALA A 12 -3.03 23.88 -5.08
N PRO A 13 -3.99 24.48 -5.80
CA PRO A 13 -3.79 24.83 -7.21
C PRO A 13 -2.84 26.03 -7.35
N LYS A 14 -1.82 25.90 -8.20
CA LYS A 14 -0.99 27.02 -8.66
C LYS A 14 -1.83 27.93 -9.56
N PRO A 15 -1.82 29.26 -9.37
CA PRO A 15 -2.50 30.17 -10.28
C PRO A 15 -1.74 30.26 -11.62
N ALA A 16 -2.47 30.07 -12.72
CA ALA A 16 -1.97 30.29 -14.07
C ALA A 16 -1.73 31.79 -14.30
N GLN A 17 -0.50 32.16 -14.66
CA GLN A 17 -0.16 33.52 -15.04
C GLN A 17 -0.65 33.78 -16.47
N LEU A 18 -1.64 34.67 -16.62
CA LEU A 18 -2.11 35.14 -17.92
C LEU A 18 -1.05 36.06 -18.55
N LEU A 19 -0.53 35.67 -19.71
CA LEU A 19 0.32 36.50 -20.55
C LEU A 19 -0.51 37.63 -21.16
N GLN A 20 -0.31 38.87 -20.68
CA GLN A 20 -0.83 40.06 -21.34
C GLN A 20 -0.03 40.33 -22.62
N THR A 21 -0.66 40.15 -23.78
CA THR A 21 -0.12 40.60 -25.07
C THR A 21 -0.48 42.06 -25.29
N THR A 22 0.47 42.97 -25.09
CA THR A 22 0.33 44.37 -25.50
C THR A 22 0.59 44.52 -26.99
N ARG A 23 -0.48 44.71 -27.79
CA ARG A 23 -0.35 45.23 -29.16
C ARG A 23 0.03 46.71 -29.06
N ARG A 24 1.20 47.08 -29.60
CA ARG A 24 1.55 48.48 -29.88
C ARG A 24 1.39 48.73 -31.37
N TYR A 25 0.48 49.65 -31.71
CA TYR A 25 0.36 50.21 -33.05
C TYR A 25 1.57 51.09 -33.34
N ALA A 26 2.15 50.90 -34.53
CA ALA A 26 3.19 51.76 -35.06
C ALA A 26 2.59 53.09 -35.51
N SER A 27 3.10 54.19 -34.97
CA SER A 27 3.04 55.51 -35.61
C SER A 27 4.03 56.45 -34.92
N GLY A 28 4.93 57.05 -35.70
CA GLY A 28 5.73 58.20 -35.26
C GLY A 28 7.18 58.12 -35.68
N GLY A 29 7.47 58.56 -36.91
CA GLY A 29 8.84 58.83 -37.34
C GLY A 29 9.36 60.11 -36.68
N ALA A 30 10.56 60.03 -36.10
CA ALA A 30 11.38 61.18 -35.77
C ALA A 30 12.85 60.73 -35.74
N HIS A 31 13.69 61.45 -36.48
CA HIS A 31 15.11 61.18 -36.69
C HIS A 31 15.90 61.33 -35.37
N HIS A 32 16.51 60.24 -34.89
CA HIS A 32 17.55 60.28 -33.87
C HIS A 32 18.81 59.55 -34.36
N ALA A 33 19.96 60.06 -33.92
CA ALA A 33 21.33 59.65 -34.25
C ALA A 33 21.55 58.12 -34.17
N PRO A 34 22.57 57.56 -34.86
CA PRO A 34 22.88 56.14 -34.74
C PRO A 34 23.29 55.84 -33.29
N GLU A 35 22.34 55.37 -32.51
CA GLU A 35 22.58 54.73 -31.23
C GLU A 35 23.39 53.46 -31.53
N ALA A 36 24.55 53.30 -30.91
CA ALA A 36 25.34 52.09 -31.01
C ALA A 36 24.50 50.96 -30.39
N VAL A 37 23.81 50.21 -31.24
CA VAL A 37 23.07 49.02 -30.83
C VAL A 37 24.12 47.99 -30.44
N ASP A 38 24.35 47.85 -29.15
CA ASP A 38 24.96 46.66 -28.57
C ASP A 38 24.00 45.50 -28.86
N GLU A 39 24.16 44.82 -30.00
CA GLU A 39 23.44 43.58 -30.26
C GLU A 39 23.87 42.58 -29.19
N PRO A 40 23.00 42.22 -28.22
CA PRO A 40 23.39 41.28 -27.18
C PRO A 40 23.70 39.97 -27.89
N ILE A 41 24.90 39.45 -27.64
CA ILE A 41 25.35 38.13 -28.11
C ILE A 41 24.15 37.18 -28.04
N GLY A 42 23.67 36.74 -29.21
CA GLY A 42 22.38 36.07 -29.33
C GLY A 42 22.29 34.88 -28.37
N SER A 43 21.11 34.63 -27.81
CA SER A 43 20.87 33.51 -26.90
C SER A 43 21.38 32.17 -27.44
N GLY A 44 21.37 31.99 -28.76
CA GLY A 44 21.96 30.83 -29.44
C GLY A 44 23.47 30.65 -29.20
N LEU A 45 24.25 31.75 -29.11
CA LEU A 45 25.68 31.68 -28.82
C LEU A 45 25.93 31.29 -27.36
N ILE A 46 25.12 31.77 -26.42
CA ILE A 46 25.18 31.33 -25.00
C ILE A 46 24.85 29.84 -24.89
N ILE A 47 23.81 29.38 -25.59
CA ILE A 47 23.44 27.96 -25.64
C ILE A 47 24.55 27.12 -26.27
N ALA A 48 25.19 27.59 -27.34
CA ALA A 48 26.31 26.89 -27.97
C ALA A 48 27.55 26.85 -27.06
N LEU A 49 27.89 27.98 -26.43
CA LEU A 49 29.02 28.11 -25.52
C LEU A 49 28.84 27.26 -24.26
N ALA A 50 27.61 27.10 -23.77
CA ALA A 50 27.31 26.22 -22.64
C ALA A 50 27.17 24.75 -23.08
N GLY A 51 26.51 24.50 -24.21
CA GLY A 51 26.18 23.16 -24.70
C GLY A 51 27.40 22.38 -25.18
N LEU A 52 28.37 23.04 -25.82
CA LEU A 52 29.57 22.39 -26.33
C LEU A 52 30.49 21.82 -25.21
N PRO A 53 30.86 22.58 -24.16
CA PRO A 53 31.64 22.02 -23.05
C PRO A 53 30.84 21.01 -22.25
N LEU A 54 29.52 21.20 -22.07
CA LEU A 54 28.66 20.26 -21.36
C LEU A 54 28.55 18.93 -22.12
N GLY A 55 28.39 18.97 -23.45
CA GLY A 55 28.42 17.80 -24.33
C GLY A 55 29.77 17.08 -24.31
N CYS A 56 30.89 17.81 -24.39
CA CYS A 56 32.23 17.25 -24.24
C CYS A 56 32.43 16.59 -22.87
N PHE A 57 31.97 17.22 -21.81
CA PHE A 57 32.06 16.68 -20.45
C PHE A 57 31.28 15.37 -20.30
N VAL A 58 30.03 15.34 -20.76
CA VAL A 58 29.21 14.12 -20.78
C VAL A 58 29.87 13.02 -21.61
N TYR A 59 30.44 13.38 -22.76
CA TYR A 59 31.13 12.43 -23.62
C TYR A 59 32.37 11.82 -22.96
N VAL A 60 33.18 12.63 -22.26
CA VAL A 60 34.36 12.13 -21.52
C VAL A 60 33.96 11.19 -20.38
N ILE A 61 32.89 11.50 -19.66
CA ILE A 61 32.40 10.68 -18.54
C ILE A 61 31.71 9.37 -19.02
N SER A 62 31.12 9.40 -20.20
CA SER A 62 30.40 8.25 -20.79
C SER A 62 31.32 7.27 -21.52
N ARG A 63 32.58 7.65 -21.80
CA ARG A 63 33.53 6.75 -22.46
C ARG A 63 33.88 5.55 -21.55
N PRO A 64 33.90 4.32 -22.10
CA PRO A 64 34.41 3.15 -21.38
C PRO A 64 35.92 3.30 -21.15
N GLY A 65 36.43 2.71 -20.07
CA GLY A 65 37.87 2.70 -19.78
C GLY A 65 38.66 1.85 -20.78
N GLU A 66 39.99 2.01 -20.83
CA GLU A 66 40.89 1.26 -21.74
C GLU A 66 40.71 -0.26 -21.69
N ASN A 67 40.27 -0.80 -20.55
CA ASN A 67 40.08 -2.23 -20.32
C ASN A 67 38.64 -2.72 -20.57
N GLY A 68 37.78 -1.90 -21.19
CA GLY A 68 36.35 -2.24 -21.38
C GLY A 68 35.50 -2.13 -20.11
N GLU A 69 36.01 -1.45 -19.08
CA GLU A 69 35.29 -1.20 -17.83
C GLU A 69 34.10 -0.27 -18.04
N ALA A 70 33.04 -0.49 -17.25
CA ALA A 70 31.85 0.34 -17.29
C ALA A 70 32.20 1.83 -17.03
N PRO A 71 31.58 2.78 -17.76
CA PRO A 71 31.82 4.20 -17.57
C PRO A 71 31.67 4.63 -16.11
N ALA A 72 32.42 5.64 -15.69
CA ALA A 72 32.42 6.11 -14.30
C ALA A 72 31.02 6.50 -13.80
N LEU A 73 30.18 7.06 -14.69
CA LEU A 73 28.79 7.38 -14.41
C LEU A 73 27.93 6.13 -14.18
N THR A 74 28.15 5.07 -14.95
CA THR A 74 27.47 3.79 -14.76
C THR A 74 27.86 3.15 -13.43
N ARG A 75 29.14 3.21 -13.05
CA ARG A 75 29.61 2.72 -11.73
C ARG A 75 29.01 3.50 -10.57
N TRP A 76 28.94 4.82 -10.69
CA TRP A 76 28.27 5.68 -9.71
C TRP A 76 26.78 5.37 -9.59
N LEU A 77 26.08 5.23 -10.73
CA LEU A 77 24.66 4.87 -10.77
C LEU A 77 24.40 3.48 -10.19
N ASN A 78 25.29 2.51 -10.46
CA ASN A 78 25.21 1.18 -9.88
C ASN A 78 25.30 1.21 -8.34
N GLY A 79 25.99 2.19 -7.74
CA GLY A 79 25.99 2.40 -6.29
C GLY A 79 24.60 2.68 -5.71
N PHE A 80 23.68 3.25 -6.51
CA PHE A 80 22.29 3.49 -6.11
C PHE A 80 21.36 2.30 -6.40
N ARG A 81 21.77 1.33 -7.23
CA ARG A 81 20.96 0.13 -7.52
C ARG A 81 20.71 -0.75 -6.29
N ASN A 82 21.57 -0.70 -5.28
CA ASN A 82 21.33 -1.42 -4.02
C ASN A 82 19.96 -1.07 -3.40
N TRP A 83 19.45 0.14 -3.63
CA TRP A 83 18.13 0.53 -3.13
C TRP A 83 16.99 -0.14 -3.90
N THR A 84 17.12 -0.35 -5.20
CA THR A 84 16.09 -1.05 -5.99
C THR A 84 15.98 -2.49 -5.55
N ASP A 85 17.11 -3.14 -5.32
CA ASP A 85 17.16 -4.55 -4.93
C ASP A 85 16.57 -4.76 -3.53
N VAL A 86 16.89 -3.88 -2.58
CA VAL A 86 16.31 -3.91 -1.23
C VAL A 86 14.80 -3.67 -1.26
N TRP A 87 14.32 -2.79 -2.13
CA TRP A 87 12.89 -2.54 -2.27
C TRP A 87 12.17 -3.71 -2.92
N GLU A 88 12.78 -4.33 -3.92
CA GLU A 88 12.28 -5.55 -4.54
C GLU A 88 12.19 -6.69 -3.53
N GLU A 89 13.25 -6.94 -2.76
CA GLU A 89 13.28 -7.96 -1.70
C GLU A 89 12.20 -7.72 -0.63
N ARG A 90 12.01 -6.47 -0.19
CA ARG A 90 10.94 -6.13 0.75
C ARG A 90 9.56 -6.36 0.15
N ASN A 91 9.36 -5.98 -1.10
CA ASN A 91 8.08 -6.13 -1.79
C ASN A 91 7.74 -7.61 -1.98
N THR A 92 8.72 -8.46 -2.32
CA THR A 92 8.51 -9.91 -2.47
C THR A 92 8.18 -10.55 -1.13
N LEU A 93 8.86 -10.19 -0.04
CA LEU A 93 8.54 -10.66 1.31
C LEU A 93 7.13 -10.24 1.75
N HIS A 94 6.76 -8.98 1.52
CA HIS A 94 5.40 -8.49 1.83
C HIS A 94 4.33 -9.20 1.00
N ALA A 95 4.58 -9.43 -0.28
CA ALA A 95 3.67 -10.16 -1.15
C ALA A 95 3.50 -11.62 -0.67
N ALA A 96 4.60 -12.31 -0.35
CA ALA A 96 4.57 -13.67 0.17
C ALA A 96 3.81 -13.76 1.50
N ALA A 97 4.09 -12.84 2.44
CA ALA A 97 3.37 -12.79 3.72
C ALA A 97 1.87 -12.53 3.52
N THR A 98 1.50 -11.66 2.57
CA THR A 98 0.09 -11.36 2.26
C THR A 98 -0.60 -12.58 1.63
N GLN A 99 0.08 -13.30 0.75
CA GLN A 99 -0.43 -14.52 0.13
C GLN A 99 -0.63 -15.63 1.16
N GLN A 100 0.32 -15.83 2.07
CA GLN A 100 0.20 -16.79 3.16
C GLN A 100 -0.96 -16.41 4.11
N ALA A 101 -1.07 -15.14 4.50
CA ALA A 101 -2.17 -14.68 5.33
C ALA A 101 -3.54 -14.86 4.64
N ALA A 102 -3.60 -14.65 3.32
CA ALA A 102 -4.80 -14.91 2.54
C ALA A 102 -5.14 -16.41 2.51
N PHE A 103 -4.15 -17.27 2.29
CA PHE A 103 -4.31 -18.73 2.32
C PHE A 103 -4.82 -19.22 3.67
N ASP A 104 -4.19 -18.78 4.76
CA ASP A 104 -4.60 -19.15 6.12
C ASP A 104 -6.03 -18.67 6.41
N ARG A 105 -6.37 -17.45 5.98
CA ARG A 105 -7.74 -16.93 6.09
C ARG A 105 -8.73 -17.79 5.32
N THR A 106 -8.38 -18.28 4.13
CA THR A 106 -9.26 -19.18 3.38
C THR A 106 -9.42 -20.52 4.08
N LEU A 107 -8.35 -21.09 4.64
CA LEU A 107 -8.38 -22.35 5.40
C LEU A 107 -9.30 -22.25 6.63
N PHE A 108 -9.17 -21.17 7.41
CA PHE A 108 -10.01 -20.96 8.59
C PHE A 108 -11.46 -20.65 8.24
N ARG A 109 -11.72 -20.10 7.06
CA ARG A 109 -13.08 -19.77 6.62
C ARG A 109 -13.80 -20.95 5.97
N SER A 110 -13.06 -21.83 5.28
CA SER A 110 -13.63 -23.01 4.62
C SER A 110 -13.80 -24.20 5.57
N THR A 111 -12.97 -24.30 6.60
CA THR A 111 -13.06 -25.39 7.58
C THR A 111 -14.29 -25.19 8.46
N PRO A 112 -15.22 -26.18 8.53
CA PRO A 112 -16.33 -26.09 9.46
C PRO A 112 -15.78 -25.99 10.89
N ARG A 113 -16.27 -25.03 11.67
CA ARG A 113 -15.85 -24.90 13.07
C ARG A 113 -16.25 -26.17 13.82
N ALA A 114 -15.33 -26.74 14.59
CA ALA A 114 -15.63 -27.89 15.43
C ALA A 114 -16.82 -27.54 16.34
N GLU A 115 -17.86 -28.35 16.30
CA GLU A 115 -19.06 -28.22 17.14
C GLU A 115 -18.76 -28.74 18.56
N SER A 116 -17.59 -28.41 19.11
CA SER A 116 -17.22 -28.75 20.48
C SER A 116 -17.94 -27.79 21.42
N HIS A 117 -18.95 -28.29 22.11
CA HIS A 117 -19.65 -27.54 23.15
C HIS A 117 -18.76 -27.44 24.40
N GLU A 118 -18.71 -26.26 25.01
CA GLU A 118 -17.90 -26.02 26.22
C GLU A 118 -18.55 -26.71 27.42
N LEU A 119 -18.09 -27.92 27.71
CA LEU A 119 -18.50 -28.68 28.88
C LEU A 119 -17.40 -28.59 29.94
N ARG A 120 -17.74 -28.17 31.16
CA ARG A 120 -16.77 -28.04 32.26
C ARG A 120 -16.15 -29.38 32.69
N TYR A 121 -16.86 -30.49 32.46
CA TYR A 121 -16.41 -31.83 32.85
C TYR A 121 -17.03 -32.91 31.94
N PRO A 122 -16.51 -33.09 30.71
CA PRO A 122 -17.05 -34.07 29.75
C PRO A 122 -16.83 -35.53 30.19
N GLU A 123 -15.83 -35.77 31.04
CA GLU A 123 -15.49 -37.10 31.56
C GLU A 123 -16.60 -37.73 32.41
N ALA A 124 -17.48 -36.92 33.01
CA ALA A 124 -18.62 -37.46 33.77
C ALA A 124 -19.56 -38.33 32.92
N PHE A 125 -19.66 -38.05 31.62
CA PHE A 125 -20.53 -38.82 30.72
C PHE A 125 -19.97 -40.22 30.41
N HIS A 126 -18.66 -40.39 30.47
CA HIS A 126 -17.97 -41.68 30.24
C HIS A 126 -17.50 -42.33 31.56
N SER A 127 -17.75 -41.70 32.70
CA SER A 127 -17.42 -42.22 34.01
C SER A 127 -18.39 -43.33 34.41
N HIS A 128 -18.09 -44.56 34.02
CA HIS A 128 -18.82 -45.76 34.43
C HIS A 128 -17.86 -46.86 34.91
N SER A 129 -18.38 -47.85 35.65
CA SER A 129 -17.60 -49.01 36.09
C SER A 129 -16.97 -49.72 34.89
N PRO A 130 -15.68 -50.11 34.92
CA PRO A 130 -15.05 -50.88 33.85
C PRO A 130 -15.60 -52.30 33.68
N ARG A 131 -16.31 -52.82 34.70
CA ARG A 131 -16.85 -54.17 34.72
C ARG A 131 -18.34 -54.14 35.04
N ASN A 132 -19.07 -55.10 34.46
CA ASN A 132 -20.46 -55.39 34.77
C ASN A 132 -21.45 -54.23 34.46
N VAL A 133 -21.31 -53.61 33.29
CA VAL A 133 -22.25 -52.59 32.79
C VAL A 133 -23.32 -53.28 31.95
N VAL A 134 -24.58 -53.14 32.33
CA VAL A 134 -25.72 -53.69 31.55
C VAL A 134 -25.87 -52.87 30.27
N ALA A 135 -26.09 -53.55 29.14
CA ALA A 135 -26.34 -52.87 27.87
C ALA A 135 -27.54 -51.91 28.01
N GLY A 136 -27.34 -50.64 27.66
CA GLY A 136 -28.36 -49.59 27.79
C GLY A 136 -28.42 -48.87 29.14
N SER A 137 -27.53 -49.17 30.10
CA SER A 137 -27.45 -48.41 31.35
C SER A 137 -26.80 -47.02 31.19
N VAL A 138 -26.15 -46.79 30.05
CA VAL A 138 -25.60 -45.47 29.70
C VAL A 138 -26.74 -44.61 29.18
N ILE A 139 -26.90 -43.42 29.77
CA ILE A 139 -27.99 -42.49 29.45
C ILE A 139 -27.82 -42.00 28.01
N ASN A 140 -28.92 -41.91 27.26
CA ASN A 140 -28.90 -41.24 25.96
C ASN A 140 -28.67 -39.72 26.17
N ILE A 141 -27.58 -39.21 25.58
CA ILE A 141 -27.13 -37.82 25.73
C ILE A 141 -27.79 -36.89 24.70
N ASP A 142 -28.57 -37.40 23.75
CA ASP A 142 -29.18 -36.62 22.66
C ASP A 142 -29.92 -35.37 23.15
N ALA A 143 -30.75 -35.49 24.19
CA ALA A 143 -31.50 -34.37 24.75
C ALA A 143 -30.60 -33.26 25.35
N VAL A 144 -29.48 -33.65 25.95
CA VAL A 144 -28.49 -32.71 26.50
C VAL A 144 -27.78 -31.98 25.35
N THR A 145 -27.38 -32.74 24.32
CA THR A 145 -26.75 -32.19 23.11
C THR A 145 -27.68 -31.18 22.42
N GLU A 146 -28.96 -31.50 22.26
CA GLU A 146 -29.95 -30.59 21.67
C GLU A 146 -30.12 -29.29 22.46
N ARG A 147 -30.15 -29.38 23.80
CA ARG A 147 -30.25 -28.19 24.66
C ARG A 147 -29.05 -27.25 24.45
N TYR A 148 -27.84 -27.80 24.45
CA TYR A 148 -26.63 -27.00 24.26
C TYR A 148 -26.50 -26.44 22.84
N LYS A 149 -26.96 -27.18 21.83
CA LYS A 149 -27.09 -26.66 20.46
C LYS A 149 -28.01 -25.44 20.40
N LYS A 150 -29.19 -25.52 21.02
CA LYS A 150 -30.12 -24.38 21.10
C LYS A 150 -29.50 -23.18 21.82
N GLN A 151 -28.90 -23.39 22.99
CA GLN A 151 -28.24 -22.32 23.75
C GLN A 151 -27.11 -21.65 22.95
N HIS A 152 -26.31 -22.43 22.21
CA HIS A 152 -25.26 -21.88 21.36
C HIS A 152 -25.83 -21.03 20.22
N LEU A 153 -26.89 -21.48 19.55
CA LEU A 153 -27.55 -20.70 18.49
C LEU A 153 -28.09 -19.37 19.02
N GLU A 154 -28.74 -19.38 20.19
CA GLU A 154 -29.23 -18.17 20.85
C GLU A 154 -28.10 -17.19 21.20
N GLU A 155 -26.96 -17.70 21.67
CA GLU A 155 -25.80 -16.88 21.98
C GLU A 155 -25.13 -16.29 20.73
N GLU A 156 -25.03 -17.06 19.65
CA GLU A 156 -24.52 -16.58 18.36
C GLU A 156 -25.46 -15.50 17.78
N GLU A 157 -26.78 -15.69 17.81
CA GLU A 157 -27.75 -14.66 17.44
C GLU A 157 -27.61 -13.39 18.29
N ARG A 158 -27.41 -13.54 19.60
CA ARG A 158 -27.17 -12.39 20.49
C ARG A 158 -25.90 -11.63 20.11
N LYS A 159 -24.83 -12.35 19.73
CA LYS A 159 -23.56 -11.74 19.28
C LYS A 159 -23.75 -11.02 17.93
N THR A 160 -24.42 -11.64 16.96
CA THR A 160 -24.66 -11.03 15.64
C THR A 160 -25.53 -9.78 15.74
N ARG A 161 -26.59 -9.80 16.56
CA ARG A 161 -27.41 -8.62 16.85
C ARG A 161 -26.60 -7.48 17.46
N LYS A 162 -25.73 -7.76 18.44
CA LYS A 162 -24.83 -6.77 19.05
C LYS A 162 -23.84 -6.19 18.04
N LEU A 163 -23.29 -7.02 17.13
CA LEU A 163 -22.39 -6.56 16.07
C LEU A 163 -23.13 -5.69 15.04
N ALA A 164 -24.33 -6.08 14.63
CA ALA A 164 -25.17 -5.30 13.71
C ALA A 164 -25.52 -3.93 14.31
N ALA A 165 -25.94 -3.88 15.58
CA ALA A 165 -26.23 -2.64 16.28
C ALA A 165 -24.99 -1.72 16.38
N LYS A 166 -23.81 -2.29 16.68
CA LYS A 166 -22.55 -1.53 16.68
C LYS A 166 -22.20 -0.96 15.30
N LEU A 167 -22.37 -1.74 14.24
CA LEU A 167 -22.13 -1.29 12.87
C LEU A 167 -23.10 -0.18 12.44
N GLN A 168 -24.36 -0.23 12.89
CA GLN A 168 -25.33 0.84 12.67
C GLN A 168 -24.91 2.12 13.39
N ALA A 169 -24.55 2.03 14.67
CA ALA A 169 -24.07 3.17 15.45
C ALA A 169 -22.80 3.80 14.83
N GLU A 170 -21.86 2.99 14.33
CA GLU A 170 -20.65 3.50 13.67
C GLU A 170 -20.97 4.23 12.35
N LYS A 171 -21.96 3.74 11.60
CA LYS A 171 -22.44 4.41 10.38
C LYS A 171 -23.13 5.74 10.68
N GLU A 172 -23.91 5.81 11.75
CA GLU A 172 -24.57 7.05 12.20
C GLU A 172 -23.56 8.10 12.67
N VAL A 173 -22.44 7.71 13.30
CA VAL A 173 -21.38 8.62 13.73
C VAL A 173 -20.50 9.11 12.57
N ALA A 174 -20.38 8.31 11.51
CA ALA A 174 -19.57 8.64 10.34
C ALA A 174 -20.31 9.47 9.27
N ALA A 175 -21.65 9.57 9.37
CA ALA A 175 -22.50 10.40 8.52
C ALA A 175 -22.64 11.81 9.10
#